data_AF-A0A536EZ59-F1
#
_entry.id   AF-A0A536EZ59-F1
#
_cell.length_a   1.000
_cell.length_b   1.000
_cell.length_c   1.000
_cell.angle_alpha   90.00
_cell.angle_beta   90.00
_cell.angle_gamma   90.00
#
_symmetry.space_group_name_H-M   'P 1'
#
loop_
_entity.id
_entity.type
_entity.pdbx_description
1 polymer ?
#
loop_
_entity_poly.entity_id
_entity_poly.type
_entity_poly.pdbx_seq_one_letter_code
_entity_poly.pdbx_strand_id
1 'polypeptide(L)'
;MRPKTERGYEIKRVIGIAEQTDPVDNNAYVNMAATRVLQEAAAFAYRLKRPDADRWNAIASSIYVPIDKSRGIILNHDRYSPEAKGVAEATPEALAGLFPVNYAVDGTTERRTIEFYLGRVGEFVGYPMLSALLGVYATRLGDRPAALRWFEQGYADFIEDPFIETNEFSRRRFPDKPRVGPFMANLGGFLMSCLYGLAGLELSPADPSDWFTRPVVLPQGWEAIEVDRLYVRGRPARLEARHGTAKATLQMDP
;
A
#
# COMPACT_ATOMS: atom_id res chain seq x y z
N MET A 1 23.72 0.55 -10.01
CA MET A 1 23.83 -0.34 -8.83
C MET A 1 25.30 -0.47 -8.48
N ARG A 2 25.68 -0.22 -7.22
CA ARG A 2 27.01 -0.62 -6.72
C ARG A 2 27.09 -2.16 -6.68
N PRO A 3 28.29 -2.77 -6.64
CA PRO A 3 28.43 -4.23 -6.48
C PRO A 3 27.64 -4.75 -5.27
N LYS A 4 27.14 -5.99 -5.37
CA LYS A 4 26.43 -6.72 -4.31
C LYS A 4 27.28 -6.72 -3.03
N THR A 5 26.71 -6.27 -1.92
CA THR A 5 27.33 -6.36 -0.59
C THR A 5 26.98 -7.71 0.04
N GLU A 6 27.53 -8.04 1.21
CA GLU A 6 27.12 -9.22 1.99
C GLU A 6 25.63 -9.23 2.33
N ARG A 7 25.01 -8.04 2.43
CA ARG A 7 23.58 -7.87 2.70
C ARG A 7 22.71 -8.02 1.44
N GLY A 8 23.32 -8.05 0.26
CA GLY A 8 22.62 -8.08 -1.02
C GLY A 8 22.85 -6.83 -1.88
N TYR A 9 21.93 -6.58 -2.82
CA TYR A 9 21.89 -5.34 -3.57
C TYR A 9 21.25 -4.24 -2.73
N GLU A 10 21.94 -3.11 -2.68
CA GLU A 10 21.53 -1.95 -1.89
C GLU A 10 21.26 -0.75 -2.81
N ILE A 11 20.21 0.00 -2.49
CA ILE A 11 19.87 1.25 -3.16
C ILE A 11 20.13 2.37 -2.15
N LYS A 12 21.14 3.20 -2.46
CA LYS A 12 21.68 4.20 -1.53
C LYS A 12 21.30 5.60 -1.94
N ARG A 13 21.30 6.50 -0.96
CA ARG A 13 21.04 7.94 -1.13
C ARG A 13 19.74 8.23 -1.89
N VAL A 14 18.64 7.68 -1.41
CA VAL A 14 17.29 7.89 -1.95
C VAL A 14 16.47 8.81 -1.05
N ILE A 15 15.48 9.47 -1.63
CA ILE A 15 14.42 10.18 -0.90
C ILE A 15 13.19 9.30 -0.98
N GLY A 16 12.63 8.96 0.19
CA GLY A 16 11.44 8.14 0.32
C GLY A 16 10.15 8.95 0.27
N ILE A 17 9.03 8.32 0.65
CA ILE A 17 7.70 8.96 0.70
C ILE A 17 7.63 10.02 1.79
N ALA A 18 8.43 9.87 2.85
CA ALA A 18 8.50 10.85 3.94
C ALA A 18 9.13 12.19 3.52
N GLU A 19 9.68 12.30 2.31
CA GLU A 19 10.27 13.54 1.74
C GLU A 19 11.30 14.22 2.64
N GLN A 20 12.06 13.43 3.41
CA GLN A 20 13.14 13.94 4.26
C GLN A 20 14.18 14.68 3.43
N THR A 21 14.75 15.76 3.98
CA THR A 21 15.76 16.58 3.27
C THR A 21 17.03 15.80 2.94
N ASP A 22 17.50 14.97 3.88
CA ASP A 22 18.72 14.20 3.71
C ASP A 22 18.41 12.81 3.13
N PRO A 23 19.10 12.41 2.06
CA PRO A 23 18.86 11.12 1.45
C PRO A 23 19.25 9.98 2.41
N VAL A 24 18.45 8.91 2.39
CA VAL A 24 18.61 7.71 3.21
C VAL A 24 19.08 6.52 2.38
N ASP A 25 19.66 5.51 3.03
CA ASP A 25 20.03 4.26 2.39
C ASP A 25 18.96 3.19 2.65
N ASN A 26 18.72 2.35 1.64
CA ASN A 26 17.86 1.18 1.72
C ASN A 26 16.43 1.50 2.22
N ASN A 27 15.83 2.55 1.67
CA ASN A 27 14.42 2.85 1.95
C ASN A 27 13.55 1.64 1.56
N ALA A 28 12.70 1.21 2.49
CA ALA A 28 11.98 -0.03 2.40
C ALA A 28 10.95 -0.01 1.27
N TYR A 29 10.20 1.09 1.10
CA TYR A 29 9.30 1.26 -0.04
C TYR A 29 10.05 1.14 -1.37
N VAL A 30 11.16 1.88 -1.51
CA VAL A 30 11.96 1.89 -2.75
C VAL A 30 12.50 0.49 -3.06
N ASN A 31 13.07 -0.19 -2.07
CA ASN A 31 13.66 -1.51 -2.28
C ASN A 31 12.59 -2.57 -2.56
N MET A 32 11.45 -2.55 -1.86
CA MET A 32 10.33 -3.46 -2.10
C MET A 32 9.70 -3.24 -3.49
N ALA A 33 9.51 -1.97 -3.90
CA ALA A 33 9.01 -1.63 -5.23
C ALA A 33 9.99 -2.04 -6.33
N ALA A 34 11.30 -1.80 -6.14
CA ALA A 34 12.33 -2.24 -7.08
C ALA A 34 12.35 -3.76 -7.26
N THR A 35 12.19 -4.52 -6.16
CA THR A 35 12.04 -5.98 -6.23
C THR A 35 10.83 -6.37 -7.07
N ARG A 36 9.65 -5.77 -6.81
CA ARG A 36 8.43 -6.09 -7.55
C ARG A 36 8.55 -5.76 -9.04
N VAL A 37 9.10 -4.60 -9.38
CA VAL A 37 9.33 -4.17 -10.77
C VAL A 37 10.28 -5.14 -11.51
N LEU A 38 11.37 -5.57 -10.86
CA LEU A 38 12.29 -6.54 -11.46
C LEU A 38 11.64 -7.90 -11.70
N GLN A 39 10.79 -8.37 -10.78
CA GLN A 39 10.03 -9.62 -10.95
C GLN A 39 9.05 -9.51 -12.12
N GLU A 40 8.31 -8.41 -12.25
CA GLU A 40 7.42 -8.18 -13.40
C GLU A 40 8.21 -8.10 -14.72
N ALA A 41 9.32 -7.36 -14.73
CA ALA A 41 10.20 -7.30 -15.89
C ALA A 41 10.74 -8.69 -16.29
N ALA A 42 11.11 -9.52 -15.31
CA ALA A 42 11.55 -10.88 -15.54
C ALA A 42 10.43 -11.76 -16.13
N ALA A 43 9.20 -11.64 -15.62
CA ALA A 43 8.05 -12.34 -16.15
C ALA A 43 7.75 -11.94 -17.62
N PHE A 44 7.86 -10.65 -17.96
CA PHE A 44 7.76 -10.19 -19.35
C PHE A 44 8.91 -10.71 -20.22
N ALA A 45 10.15 -10.64 -19.74
CA ALA A 45 11.31 -11.16 -20.47
C ALA A 45 11.17 -12.65 -20.78
N TYR A 46 10.73 -13.45 -19.81
CA TYR A 46 10.47 -14.87 -20.01
C TYR A 46 9.44 -15.12 -21.12
N ARG A 47 8.31 -14.41 -21.11
CA ARG A 47 7.24 -14.53 -22.13
C ARG A 47 7.71 -14.10 -23.53
N LEU A 48 8.56 -13.08 -23.58
CA LEU A 48 9.17 -12.57 -24.82
C LEU A 48 10.43 -13.35 -25.23
N LYS A 49 10.77 -14.44 -24.51
CA LYS A 49 11.97 -15.26 -24.75
C LYS A 49 13.27 -14.44 -24.75
N ARG A 50 13.36 -13.44 -23.88
CA ARG A 50 14.55 -12.62 -23.66
C ARG A 50 15.44 -13.24 -22.57
N PRO A 51 16.77 -13.18 -22.69
CA PRO A 51 17.71 -13.83 -21.78
C PRO A 51 17.82 -13.16 -20.39
N ASP A 52 17.24 -11.96 -20.21
CA ASP A 52 17.41 -11.16 -18.99
C ASP A 52 16.63 -11.69 -17.77
N ALA A 53 15.67 -12.60 -17.96
CA ALA A 53 14.74 -13.02 -16.90
C ALA A 53 15.45 -13.57 -15.66
N ASP A 54 16.39 -14.50 -15.84
CA ASP A 54 17.12 -15.12 -14.74
C ASP A 54 17.99 -14.10 -13.99
N ARG A 55 18.64 -13.19 -14.73
CA ARG A 55 19.45 -12.12 -14.15
C ARG A 55 18.61 -11.18 -13.29
N TRP A 56 17.44 -10.74 -13.78
CA TRP A 56 16.58 -9.83 -13.02
C TRP A 56 15.96 -10.51 -11.80
N ASN A 57 15.56 -11.78 -11.89
CA ASN A 57 15.12 -12.56 -10.74
C ASN A 57 16.23 -12.76 -9.69
N ALA A 58 17.47 -12.99 -10.13
CA ALA A 58 18.62 -13.10 -9.24
C ALA A 58 18.93 -11.77 -8.51
N ILE A 59 18.73 -10.63 -9.18
CA ILE A 59 18.85 -9.31 -8.53
C ILE A 59 17.69 -9.11 -7.55
N ALA A 60 16.44 -9.32 -7.99
CA ALA A 60 15.24 -9.12 -7.18
C ALA A 60 15.27 -9.93 -5.87
N SER A 61 15.67 -11.20 -5.94
CA SER A 61 15.82 -12.09 -4.77
C SER A 61 16.97 -11.72 -3.83
N SER A 62 17.86 -10.82 -4.27
CA SER A 62 19.01 -10.36 -3.49
C SER A 62 18.91 -8.89 -3.09
N ILE A 63 17.83 -8.16 -3.39
CA ILE A 63 17.66 -6.78 -2.90
C ILE A 63 17.44 -6.82 -1.39
N TYR A 64 18.22 -6.01 -0.68
CA TYR A 64 18.14 -5.91 0.78
C TYR A 64 16.86 -5.16 1.21
N VAL A 65 16.16 -5.66 2.23
CA VAL A 65 15.06 -4.97 2.91
C VAL A 65 15.44 -4.80 4.38
N PRO A 66 15.34 -3.58 4.96
CA PRO A 66 15.77 -3.33 6.33
C PRO A 66 14.79 -3.95 7.33
N ILE A 67 15.14 -5.12 7.87
CA ILE A 67 14.34 -5.84 8.86
C ILE A 67 15.00 -5.73 10.24
N ASP A 68 14.28 -5.23 11.24
CA ASP A 68 14.64 -5.41 12.63
C ASP A 68 14.30 -6.84 13.05
N LYS A 69 15.32 -7.70 13.11
CA LYS A 69 15.16 -9.12 13.47
C LYS A 69 14.67 -9.34 14.90
N SER A 70 14.93 -8.41 15.83
CA SER A 70 14.50 -8.55 17.22
C SER A 70 12.99 -8.36 17.37
N ARG A 71 12.45 -7.37 16.66
CA ARG A 71 11.02 -7.06 16.64
C ARG A 71 10.27 -7.84 15.56
N GLY A 72 10.94 -8.29 14.51
CA GLY A 72 10.33 -8.94 13.35
C GLY A 72 9.48 -7.96 12.54
N ILE A 73 9.99 -6.74 12.33
CA ILE A 73 9.33 -5.68 11.57
C ILE A 73 10.23 -5.17 10.46
N ILE A 74 9.62 -4.66 9.38
CA ILE A 74 10.33 -3.90 8.35
C ILE A 74 10.48 -2.46 8.86
N LEU A 75 11.69 -1.90 8.85
CA LEU A 75 11.97 -0.49 9.16
C LEU A 75 11.82 0.36 7.90
N ASN A 76 11.62 1.69 8.01
CA ASN A 76 11.50 2.53 6.81
C ASN A 76 12.82 2.64 6.03
N HIS A 77 13.97 2.63 6.72
CA HIS A 77 15.30 2.74 6.11
C HIS A 77 16.41 2.36 7.13
N ASP A 78 17.66 2.24 6.70
CA ASP A 78 18.78 1.79 7.56
C ASP A 78 19.00 2.67 8.82
N ARG A 79 18.72 3.97 8.73
CA ARG A 79 18.84 4.92 9.86
C ARG A 79 17.55 5.12 10.67
N TYR A 80 16.50 4.34 10.44
CA TYR A 80 15.21 4.56 11.08
C TYR A 80 15.27 4.22 12.57
N SER A 81 14.80 5.13 13.42
CA SER A 81 14.76 4.97 14.86
C SER A 81 13.31 4.71 15.33
N PRO A 82 12.97 3.49 15.80
CA PRO A 82 11.62 3.16 16.26
C PRO A 82 11.07 4.02 17.40
N GLU A 83 11.95 4.69 18.14
CA GLU A 83 11.66 5.55 19.29
C GLU A 83 11.56 7.04 18.93
N ALA A 84 11.98 7.42 17.71
CA ALA A 84 11.91 8.79 17.26
C ALA A 84 10.47 9.22 16.94
N LYS A 85 10.23 10.53 17.03
CA LYS A 85 8.96 11.19 16.74
C LYS A 85 9.13 12.17 15.59
N GLY A 86 8.01 12.53 14.97
CA GLY A 86 7.98 13.42 13.81
C GLY A 86 7.14 12.84 12.69
N VAL A 87 6.74 13.73 11.76
CA VAL A 87 5.93 13.36 10.60
C VAL A 87 6.68 12.36 9.71
N ALA A 88 7.99 12.51 9.56
CA ALA A 88 8.79 11.59 8.75
C ALA A 88 8.84 10.18 9.36
N GLU A 89 8.98 10.08 10.67
CA GLU A 89 9.00 8.83 11.43
C GLU A 89 7.63 8.15 11.45
N ALA A 90 6.56 8.95 11.49
CA ALA A 90 5.16 8.52 11.44
C ALA A 90 4.68 8.15 10.03
N THR A 91 5.40 8.57 8.99
CA THR A 91 5.06 8.24 7.59
C THR A 91 5.27 6.74 7.36
N PRO A 92 4.23 5.97 7.01
CA PRO A 92 4.29 4.51 6.98
C PRO A 92 4.86 3.97 5.65
N GLU A 93 6.11 4.31 5.33
CA GLU A 93 6.75 3.95 4.05
C GLU A 93 6.85 2.43 3.87
N ALA A 94 7.20 1.69 4.93
CA ALA A 94 7.23 0.23 4.87
C ALA A 94 5.84 -0.37 4.56
N LEU A 95 4.75 0.24 5.05
CA LEU A 95 3.39 -0.22 4.73
C LEU A 95 3.06 -0.02 3.25
N ALA A 96 3.55 1.07 2.63
CA ALA A 96 3.39 1.32 1.20
C ALA A 96 4.00 0.20 0.33
N GLY A 97 5.04 -0.48 0.83
CA GLY A 97 5.61 -1.68 0.20
C GLY A 97 4.69 -2.92 0.29
N LEU A 98 3.95 -3.07 1.39
CA LEU A 98 2.98 -4.16 1.58
C LEU A 98 1.69 -3.92 0.79
N PHE A 99 1.29 -2.67 0.64
CA PHE A 99 0.18 -2.20 -0.19
C PHE A 99 0.38 -0.72 -0.50
N PRO A 100 0.32 -0.26 -1.75
CA PRO A 100 -0.20 -0.95 -2.93
C PRO A 100 0.83 -1.75 -3.73
N VAL A 101 2.10 -1.78 -3.32
CA VAL A 101 3.17 -2.47 -4.09
C VAL A 101 3.01 -4.00 -4.08
N ASN A 102 2.33 -4.56 -3.08
CA ASN A 102 2.12 -6.00 -2.90
C ASN A 102 3.44 -6.79 -2.81
N TYR A 103 4.41 -6.26 -2.07
CA TYR A 103 5.60 -7.01 -1.72
C TYR A 103 5.24 -8.16 -0.77
N ALA A 104 5.59 -9.38 -1.15
CA ALA A 104 5.29 -10.57 -0.37
C ALA A 104 6.24 -10.70 0.83
N VAL A 105 5.67 -10.89 2.01
CA VAL A 105 6.38 -11.18 3.26
C VAL A 105 5.57 -12.20 4.05
N ASP A 106 6.21 -12.90 4.98
CA ASP A 106 5.48 -13.82 5.86
C ASP A 106 4.43 -13.08 6.71
N GLY A 107 3.34 -13.78 7.04
CA GLY A 107 2.20 -13.17 7.73
C GLY A 107 2.51 -12.64 9.14
N THR A 108 3.55 -13.15 9.80
CA THR A 108 3.95 -12.64 11.13
C THR A 108 4.65 -11.29 10.99
N THR A 109 5.60 -11.18 10.05
CA THR A 109 6.27 -9.90 9.75
C THR A 109 5.30 -8.87 9.19
N GLU A 110 4.37 -9.25 8.29
CA GLU A 110 3.31 -8.36 7.80
C GLU A 110 2.49 -7.77 8.96
N ARG A 111 1.93 -8.65 9.82
CA ARG A 111 1.10 -8.23 10.95
C ARG A 111 1.85 -7.29 11.90
N ARG A 112 3.06 -7.67 12.33
CA ARG A 112 3.86 -6.86 13.26
C ARG A 112 4.25 -5.51 12.67
N THR A 113 4.58 -5.48 11.38
CA THR A 113 4.92 -4.22 10.68
C THR A 113 3.68 -3.32 10.63
N ILE A 114 2.50 -3.86 10.30
CA ILE A 114 1.24 -3.11 10.29
C ILE A 114 0.92 -2.55 11.69
N GLU A 115 0.95 -3.39 12.72
CA GLU A 115 0.71 -2.97 14.11
C GLU A 115 1.67 -1.85 14.55
N PHE A 116 2.96 -2.01 14.22
CA PHE A 116 3.99 -1.05 14.58
C PHE A 116 3.75 0.34 13.97
N TYR A 117 3.43 0.41 12.67
CA TYR A 117 3.25 1.68 11.98
C TYR A 117 1.88 2.30 12.24
N LEU A 118 0.79 1.51 12.30
CA LEU A 118 -0.53 2.05 12.67
C LEU A 118 -0.54 2.66 14.08
N GLY A 119 0.30 2.17 15.00
CA GLY A 119 0.51 2.79 16.30
C GLY A 119 1.22 4.15 16.25
N ARG A 120 1.77 4.56 15.10
CA ARG A 120 2.62 5.75 14.92
C ARG A 120 2.08 6.76 13.91
N VAL A 121 1.15 6.38 13.04
CA VAL A 121 0.59 7.28 12.01
C VAL A 121 -0.16 8.49 12.59
N GLY A 122 -0.34 8.59 13.91
CA GLY A 122 -0.98 9.70 14.59
C GLY A 122 -0.38 11.07 14.25
N GLU A 123 0.93 11.21 14.04
CA GLU A 123 1.55 12.48 13.60
C GLU A 123 1.40 12.74 12.08
N PHE A 124 1.12 11.68 11.30
CA PHE A 124 1.07 11.69 9.84
C PHE A 124 -0.35 11.76 9.24
N VAL A 125 -1.35 11.14 9.87
CA VAL A 125 -2.70 11.04 9.28
C VAL A 125 -3.29 12.43 9.03
N GLY A 126 -3.83 12.65 7.83
CA GLY A 126 -4.36 13.95 7.41
C GLY A 126 -3.41 14.74 6.50
N TYR A 127 -2.14 14.31 6.38
CA TYR A 127 -1.25 14.75 5.30
C TYR A 127 -1.65 14.11 3.97
N PRO A 128 -1.32 14.73 2.82
CA PRO A 128 -1.52 14.14 1.51
C PRO A 128 -0.72 12.85 1.36
N MET A 129 -1.17 12.00 0.44
CA MET A 129 -0.56 10.70 0.11
C MET A 129 -0.68 9.67 1.25
N LEU A 130 -0.90 8.39 0.91
CA LEU A 130 -1.05 7.23 1.82
C LEU A 130 -2.15 7.27 2.91
N SER A 131 -2.64 8.45 3.34
CA SER A 131 -3.68 8.60 4.37
C SER A 131 -4.93 7.77 4.05
N ALA A 132 -5.41 7.80 2.81
CA ALA A 132 -6.58 7.01 2.39
C ALA A 132 -6.34 5.48 2.37
N LEU A 133 -5.11 5.02 2.60
CA LEU A 133 -4.78 3.59 2.65
C LEU A 133 -4.78 3.03 4.08
N LEU A 134 -4.81 3.89 5.10
CA LEU A 134 -4.64 3.48 6.50
C LEU A 134 -5.70 2.48 6.97
N GLY A 135 -6.94 2.64 6.51
CA GLY A 135 -8.03 1.73 6.82
C GLY A 135 -7.80 0.31 6.30
N VAL A 136 -7.12 0.14 5.16
CA VAL A 136 -6.78 -1.19 4.59
C VAL A 136 -5.86 -1.96 5.52
N TYR A 137 -4.88 -1.30 6.13
CA TYR A 137 -3.97 -2.00 7.04
C TYR A 137 -4.69 -2.47 8.32
N ALA A 138 -5.62 -1.67 8.85
CA ALA A 138 -6.42 -2.08 10.00
C ALA A 138 -7.35 -3.26 9.67
N THR A 139 -7.93 -3.32 8.46
CA THR A 139 -8.72 -4.50 8.06
C THR A 139 -7.85 -5.76 7.90
N ARG A 140 -6.59 -5.63 7.45
CA ARG A 140 -5.62 -6.75 7.45
C ARG A 140 -5.32 -7.29 8.86
N LEU A 141 -5.47 -6.47 9.90
CA LEU A 141 -5.40 -6.92 11.31
C LEU A 141 -6.71 -7.52 11.84
N GLY A 142 -7.83 -7.32 11.13
CA GLY A 142 -9.16 -7.66 11.61
C GLY A 142 -9.83 -6.58 12.48
N ASP A 143 -9.19 -5.42 12.68
CA ASP A 143 -9.69 -4.34 13.53
C ASP A 143 -10.62 -3.41 12.72
N ARG A 144 -11.89 -3.81 12.63
CA ARG A 144 -12.93 -3.08 11.89
C ARG A 144 -13.21 -1.68 12.47
N PRO A 145 -13.28 -1.49 13.81
CA PRO A 145 -13.41 -0.14 14.38
C PRO A 145 -12.23 0.77 14.02
N ALA A 146 -10.99 0.28 14.08
CA ALA A 146 -9.83 1.08 13.66
C ALA A 146 -9.85 1.37 12.17
N ALA A 147 -10.26 0.42 11.33
CA ALA A 147 -10.40 0.63 9.90
C ALA A 147 -11.36 1.79 9.58
N LEU A 148 -12.52 1.85 10.24
CA LEU A 148 -13.45 2.97 10.07
C LEU A 148 -12.79 4.30 10.46
N ARG A 149 -12.21 4.37 11.67
CA ARG A 149 -11.53 5.60 12.15
C ARG A 149 -10.43 6.07 11.21
N TRP A 150 -9.67 5.15 10.61
CA TRP A 150 -8.60 5.49 9.69
C TRP A 150 -9.09 5.91 8.31
N PHE A 151 -10.22 5.40 7.82
CA PHE A 151 -10.84 5.96 6.61
C PHE A 151 -11.47 7.33 6.87
N GLU A 152 -12.05 7.55 8.05
CA GLU A 152 -12.56 8.87 8.44
C GLU A 152 -11.43 9.91 8.45
N GLN A 153 -10.36 9.64 9.21
CA GLN A 153 -9.24 10.58 9.33
C GLN A 153 -8.37 10.64 8.07
N GLY A 154 -8.28 9.55 7.33
CA GLY A 154 -7.42 9.40 6.16
C GLY A 154 -8.05 9.81 4.84
N TYR A 155 -9.38 9.97 4.79
CA TYR A 155 -10.11 10.37 3.59
C TYR A 155 -11.30 11.28 3.87
N ALA A 156 -12.25 10.90 4.73
CA ALA A 156 -13.47 11.67 4.93
C ALA A 156 -13.18 13.10 5.45
N ASP A 157 -12.22 13.25 6.35
CA ASP A 157 -11.79 14.54 6.89
C ASP A 157 -11.16 15.49 5.84
N PHE A 158 -10.86 15.00 4.64
CA PHE A 158 -10.37 15.81 3.52
C PHE A 158 -11.52 16.37 2.66
N ILE A 159 -12.71 15.79 2.78
CA ILE A 159 -13.89 16.15 1.99
C ILE A 159 -14.47 17.46 2.50
N GLU A 160 -14.79 18.35 1.56
CA GLU A 160 -15.41 19.63 1.81
C GLU A 160 -16.80 19.72 1.15
N ASP A 161 -17.77 20.16 1.94
CA ASP A 161 -19.12 20.50 1.49
C ASP A 161 -19.15 21.85 0.74
N PRO A 162 -20.14 22.09 -0.14
CA PRO A 162 -21.27 21.22 -0.47
C PRO A 162 -21.01 20.29 -1.67
N PHE A 163 -19.85 20.40 -2.30
CA PHE A 163 -19.56 19.71 -3.56
C PHE A 163 -18.78 18.40 -3.39
N ILE A 164 -18.55 17.97 -2.14
CA ILE A 164 -17.80 16.74 -1.82
C ILE A 164 -16.39 16.81 -2.43
N GLU A 165 -15.76 17.97 -2.34
CA GLU A 165 -14.44 18.21 -2.90
C GLU A 165 -13.37 17.67 -1.94
N THR A 166 -12.53 16.76 -2.42
CA THR A 166 -11.40 16.25 -1.62
C THR A 166 -10.24 17.22 -1.69
N ASN A 167 -9.80 17.74 -0.55
CA ASN A 167 -8.66 18.63 -0.43
C ASN A 167 -7.32 17.88 -0.33
N GLU A 168 -6.20 18.58 -0.51
CA GLU A 168 -4.84 18.05 -0.32
C GLU A 168 -4.54 17.73 1.14
N PHE A 169 -5.05 18.52 2.07
CA PHE A 169 -4.88 18.33 3.51
C PHE A 169 -6.24 18.15 4.20
N SER A 170 -6.25 17.34 5.26
CA SER A 170 -7.43 17.20 6.14
C SER A 170 -7.90 18.56 6.64
N ARG A 171 -9.18 18.87 6.42
CA ARG A 171 -9.82 20.12 6.88
C ARG A 171 -10.01 20.13 8.40
N ARG A 172 -10.17 18.95 8.99
CA ARG A 172 -10.28 18.77 10.45
C ARG A 172 -8.94 18.99 11.16
N ARG A 173 -7.87 18.42 10.61
CA ARG A 173 -6.54 18.45 11.25
C ARG A 173 -5.76 19.71 10.90
N PHE A 174 -5.90 20.22 9.68
CA PHE A 174 -5.15 21.36 9.17
C PHE A 174 -6.10 22.46 8.67
N PRO A 175 -6.94 23.05 9.54
CA PRO A 175 -7.94 24.04 9.15
C PRO A 175 -7.31 25.29 8.50
N ASP A 176 -6.08 25.63 8.87
CA ASP A 176 -5.36 26.81 8.39
C ASP A 176 -4.65 26.59 7.05
N LYS A 177 -4.54 25.34 6.58
CA LYS A 177 -3.95 25.06 5.26
C LYS A 177 -4.89 25.56 4.16
N PRO A 178 -4.34 26.06 3.04
CA PRO A 178 -5.16 26.50 1.91
C PRO A 178 -6.08 25.37 1.45
N ARG A 179 -7.24 25.75 0.95
CA ARG A 179 -8.15 24.80 0.28
C ARG A 179 -7.59 24.55 -1.12
N VAL A 180 -7.20 23.32 -1.37
CA VAL A 180 -6.53 22.90 -2.61
C VAL A 180 -7.18 21.60 -3.05
N GLY A 181 -8.12 21.70 -3.99
CA GLY A 181 -8.90 20.60 -4.54
C GLY A 181 -9.19 20.80 -6.04
N PRO A 182 -9.70 19.75 -6.73
CA PRO A 182 -9.85 18.39 -6.23
C PRO A 182 -8.51 17.66 -6.20
N PHE A 183 -8.12 17.13 -5.04
CA PHE A 183 -6.87 16.41 -4.87
C PHE A 183 -7.01 14.95 -5.32
N MET A 184 -6.76 14.74 -6.61
CA MET A 184 -6.99 13.47 -7.30
C MET A 184 -6.23 12.28 -6.72
N ALA A 185 -5.06 12.50 -6.11
CA ALA A 185 -4.27 11.42 -5.53
C ALA A 185 -4.98 10.76 -4.33
N ASN A 186 -5.68 11.53 -3.50
CA ASN A 186 -6.39 10.96 -2.34
C ASN A 186 -7.73 10.31 -2.76
N LEU A 187 -8.43 10.88 -3.77
CA LEU A 187 -9.58 10.24 -4.44
C LEU A 187 -9.19 8.88 -5.01
N GLY A 188 -8.11 8.83 -5.80
CA GLY A 188 -7.56 7.60 -6.35
C GLY A 188 -7.09 6.64 -5.28
N GLY A 189 -6.49 7.15 -4.20
CA GLY A 189 -6.08 6.38 -3.02
C GLY A 189 -7.26 5.67 -2.35
N PHE A 190 -8.38 6.37 -2.13
CA PHE A 190 -9.58 5.78 -1.55
C PHE A 190 -10.21 4.72 -2.46
N LEU A 191 -10.34 5.01 -3.76
CA LEU A 191 -10.82 4.02 -4.73
C LEU A 191 -9.89 2.78 -4.77
N MET A 192 -8.58 2.99 -4.74
CA MET A 192 -7.60 1.92 -4.69
C MET A 192 -7.72 1.10 -3.41
N SER A 193 -7.97 1.74 -2.27
CA SER A 193 -8.27 1.06 -1.00
C SER A 193 -9.49 0.17 -1.11
N CYS A 194 -10.58 0.63 -1.73
CA CYS A 194 -11.78 -0.18 -1.91
C CYS A 194 -11.53 -1.39 -2.83
N LEU A 195 -10.93 -1.17 -4.01
CA LEU A 195 -10.78 -2.20 -5.04
C LEU A 195 -9.63 -3.17 -4.76
N TYR A 196 -8.43 -2.64 -4.52
CA TYR A 196 -7.21 -3.45 -4.40
C TYR A 196 -6.89 -3.79 -2.93
N GLY A 197 -7.29 -2.93 -2.00
CA GLY A 197 -7.06 -3.12 -0.57
C GLY A 197 -8.08 -4.04 0.09
N LEU A 198 -9.34 -3.60 0.15
CA LEU A 198 -10.44 -4.22 0.89
C LEU A 198 -11.04 -5.42 0.16
N ALA A 199 -11.26 -5.32 -1.15
CA ALA A 199 -11.68 -6.47 -1.95
C ALA A 199 -10.52 -7.44 -2.25
N GLY A 200 -9.27 -7.03 -2.00
CA GLY A 200 -8.08 -7.87 -2.18
C GLY A 200 -7.78 -8.21 -3.63
N LEU A 201 -8.17 -7.34 -4.57
CA LEU A 201 -7.88 -7.51 -6.00
C LEU A 201 -6.37 -7.37 -6.25
N GLU A 202 -5.77 -8.40 -6.84
CA GLU A 202 -4.39 -8.41 -7.31
C GLU A 202 -4.34 -8.98 -8.73
N LEU A 203 -4.02 -8.11 -9.68
CA LEU A 203 -4.01 -8.49 -11.09
C LEU A 203 -2.86 -9.45 -11.37
N SER A 204 -3.17 -10.54 -12.06
CA SER A 204 -2.17 -11.50 -12.50
C SER A 204 -2.56 -12.13 -13.84
N PRO A 205 -1.65 -12.91 -14.44
CA PRO A 205 -1.99 -13.67 -15.64
C PRO A 205 -3.00 -14.82 -15.42
N ALA A 206 -3.30 -15.16 -14.16
CA ALA A 206 -4.27 -16.20 -13.82
C ALA A 206 -5.70 -15.84 -14.32
N ASP A 207 -6.65 -16.74 -14.09
CA ASP A 207 -8.05 -16.45 -14.34
C ASP A 207 -8.50 -15.26 -13.47
N PRO A 208 -9.32 -14.32 -13.98
CA PRO A 208 -9.80 -13.20 -13.19
C PRO A 208 -10.53 -13.58 -11.90
N SER A 209 -11.15 -14.76 -11.85
CA SER A 209 -11.76 -15.29 -10.61
C SER A 209 -10.73 -15.60 -9.50
N ASP A 210 -9.46 -15.77 -9.84
CA ASP A 210 -8.37 -16.05 -8.91
C ASP A 210 -7.64 -14.78 -8.43
N TRP A 211 -8.00 -13.59 -8.93
CA TRP A 211 -7.32 -12.33 -8.59
C TRP A 211 -7.56 -11.86 -7.15
N PHE A 212 -8.51 -12.44 -6.43
CA PHE A 212 -8.79 -12.06 -5.05
C PHE A 212 -7.94 -12.89 -4.08
N THR A 213 -6.97 -12.23 -3.46
CA THR A 213 -5.90 -12.91 -2.70
C THR A 213 -6.09 -12.82 -1.18
N ARG A 214 -7.11 -12.12 -0.70
CA ARG A 214 -7.35 -11.88 0.74
C ARG A 214 -8.83 -12.07 1.13
N PRO A 215 -9.11 -12.51 2.39
CA PRO A 215 -10.44 -12.45 2.97
C PRO A 215 -10.99 -11.03 3.04
N VAL A 216 -12.31 -10.90 2.86
CA VAL A 216 -12.97 -9.59 2.83
C VAL A 216 -13.32 -9.15 4.25
N VAL A 217 -12.50 -8.25 4.80
CA VAL A 217 -12.75 -7.58 6.07
C VAL A 217 -13.02 -6.10 5.79
N LEU A 218 -14.22 -5.62 6.15
CA LEU A 218 -14.63 -4.24 5.89
C LEU A 218 -14.71 -3.42 7.19
N PRO A 219 -14.58 -2.08 7.10
CA PRO A 219 -14.79 -1.18 8.22
C PRO A 219 -16.08 -1.46 9.00
N GLN A 220 -16.10 -1.05 10.26
CA GLN A 220 -17.31 -1.19 11.07
C GLN A 220 -18.48 -0.46 10.40
N GLY A 221 -19.65 -1.12 10.36
CA GLY A 221 -20.85 -0.60 9.69
C GLY A 221 -20.91 -0.82 8.17
N TRP A 222 -19.82 -1.24 7.53
CA TRP A 222 -19.83 -1.58 6.10
C TRP A 222 -20.20 -3.05 5.92
N GLU A 223 -21.11 -3.33 4.97
CA GLU A 223 -21.60 -4.67 4.67
C GLU A 223 -20.98 -5.26 3.40
N ALA A 224 -20.88 -4.45 2.34
CA ALA A 224 -20.30 -4.84 1.06
C ALA A 224 -19.69 -3.63 0.32
N ILE A 225 -18.76 -3.92 -0.59
CA ILE A 225 -18.35 -3.01 -1.67
C ILE A 225 -18.89 -3.61 -2.96
N GLU A 226 -19.68 -2.83 -3.69
CA GLU A 226 -20.28 -3.23 -4.96
C GLU A 226 -19.82 -2.29 -6.06
N VAL A 227 -19.35 -2.86 -7.17
CA VAL A 227 -18.94 -2.13 -8.37
C VAL A 227 -19.78 -2.60 -9.53
N ASP A 228 -20.69 -1.75 -9.98
CA ASP A 228 -21.63 -2.03 -11.07
C ASP A 228 -20.95 -2.34 -12.40
N ARG A 229 -19.77 -1.77 -12.63
CA ARG A 229 -19.04 -1.98 -13.87
C ARG A 229 -17.54 -1.78 -13.73
N LEU A 230 -16.82 -2.83 -14.10
CA LEU A 230 -15.40 -2.86 -14.43
C LEU A 230 -15.24 -3.41 -15.86
N TYR A 231 -14.10 -3.16 -16.47
CA TYR A 231 -13.73 -3.78 -17.75
C TYR A 231 -12.56 -4.74 -17.53
N VAL A 232 -12.82 -6.04 -17.65
CA VAL A 232 -11.83 -7.10 -17.46
C VAL A 232 -11.55 -7.78 -18.79
N ARG A 233 -10.33 -7.59 -19.30
CA ARG A 233 -9.90 -8.08 -20.62
C ARG A 233 -10.88 -7.67 -21.73
N GLY A 234 -11.34 -6.42 -21.69
CA GLY A 234 -12.26 -5.84 -22.66
C GLY A 234 -13.75 -6.19 -22.48
N ARG A 235 -14.10 -7.03 -21.51
CA ARG A 235 -15.49 -7.41 -21.23
C ARG A 235 -16.00 -6.73 -19.95
N PRO A 236 -17.27 -6.25 -19.92
CA PRO A 236 -17.87 -5.75 -18.70
C PRO A 236 -17.94 -6.82 -17.61
N ALA A 237 -17.75 -6.41 -16.36
CA ALA A 237 -17.86 -7.27 -15.20
C ALA A 237 -18.35 -6.48 -13.98
N ARG A 238 -18.94 -7.19 -13.02
CA ARG A 238 -19.36 -6.67 -11.71
C ARG A 238 -18.47 -7.25 -10.62
N LEU A 239 -18.13 -6.44 -9.63
CA LEU A 239 -17.39 -6.88 -8.44
C LEU A 239 -18.27 -6.74 -7.20
N GLU A 240 -18.28 -7.77 -6.37
CA GLU A 240 -18.88 -7.73 -5.03
C GLU A 240 -17.87 -8.22 -4.00
N ALA A 241 -17.59 -7.41 -2.98
CA ALA A 241 -16.78 -7.78 -1.84
C ALA A 241 -17.63 -7.63 -0.56
N ARG A 242 -18.22 -8.74 -0.12
CA ARG A 242 -19.07 -8.79 1.08
C ARG A 242 -18.25 -9.12 2.32
N HIS A 243 -18.47 -8.40 3.42
CA HIS A 243 -17.75 -8.66 4.66
C HIS A 243 -17.94 -10.11 5.14
N GLY A 244 -16.83 -10.75 5.54
CA GLY A 244 -16.82 -12.10 6.10
C GLY A 244 -16.68 -13.20 5.06
N THR A 245 -16.67 -12.88 3.76
CA THR A 245 -16.37 -13.89 2.72
C THR A 245 -14.88 -14.18 2.62
N ALA A 246 -14.55 -15.38 2.16
CA ALA A 246 -13.15 -15.80 1.99
C ALA A 246 -12.43 -15.02 0.87
N LYS A 247 -13.19 -14.54 -0.13
CA LYS A 247 -12.72 -13.74 -1.28
C LYS A 247 -13.89 -12.90 -1.80
N ALA A 248 -13.58 -11.79 -2.47
CA ALA A 248 -14.54 -11.08 -3.30
C ALA A 248 -14.87 -11.89 -4.58
N THR A 249 -15.93 -11.52 -5.27
CA THR A 249 -16.39 -12.16 -6.51
C THR A 249 -16.30 -11.18 -7.67
N LEU A 250 -16.03 -11.74 -8.85
CA LEU A 250 -16.07 -11.03 -10.13
C LEU A 250 -16.99 -11.80 -11.07
N GLN A 251 -18.11 -11.20 -11.44
CA GLN A 251 -19.06 -11.76 -12.40
C GLN A 251 -18.87 -11.07 -13.74
N MET A 252 -18.46 -11.82 -14.76
CA MET A 252 -18.44 -11.31 -16.13
C MET A 252 -19.88 -11.16 -16.63
N ASP A 253 -20.21 -10.03 -17.26
CA ASP A 253 -21.48 -9.91 -17.96
C ASP A 253 -21.48 -10.90 -19.16
N PRO A 254 -22.65 -11.46 -19.54
CA PRO A 254 -22.79 -12.39 -20.67
C PRO A 254 -22.21 -11.88 -21.99
#